data_AF-A0A527RI44-F1
#
_entry.id   AF-A0A527RI44-F1
#
_cell.length_a   1.000
_cell.length_b   1.000
_cell.length_c   1.000
_cell.angle_alpha   90.00
_cell.angle_beta   90.00
_cell.angle_gamma   90.00
#
_symmetry.space_group_name_H-M   'P 1'
#
loop_
_entity.id
_entity.type
_entity.pdbx_description
1 polymer ?
#
loop_
_entity_poly.entity_id
_entity_poly.type
_entity_poly.pdbx_seq_one_letter_code
_entity_poly.pdbx_strand_id
1 'polypeptide(L)'
;MSDTTENMVLRTVYLPKDLDQKLKVVAFGQERSKNDIIRELIQAGLKARGISLVEKPARSKPAAVLASKAVQLKSGSSIQKAKPAASGSKTKRSTKRTANAA
;
A
#
# COMPACT_ATOMS: atom_id res chain seq x y z
N MET A 1 5.62 -5.62 -11.77
CA MET A 1 5.07 -4.25 -11.74
C MET A 1 4.96 -3.85 -10.28
N SER A 2 5.38 -2.65 -9.91
CA SER A 2 5.06 -2.08 -8.59
C SER A 2 3.55 -1.85 -8.49
N ASP A 3 2.94 -2.08 -7.34
CA ASP A 3 1.52 -1.86 -7.15
C ASP A 3 1.23 -0.36 -7.10
N THR A 4 0.39 0.15 -8.01
CA THR A 4 0.07 1.59 -8.12
C THR A 4 -0.63 2.15 -6.86
N THR A 5 -1.00 1.30 -5.91
CA THR A 5 -1.55 1.65 -4.60
C THR A 5 -0.48 1.91 -3.53
N GLU A 6 0.77 1.50 -3.76
CA GLU A 6 1.92 1.84 -2.91
C GLU A 6 1.99 3.36 -2.72
N ASN A 7 1.86 3.82 -1.48
CA ASN A 7 1.83 5.24 -1.08
C ASN A 7 0.57 6.06 -1.43
N MET A 8 -0.56 5.44 -1.80
CA MET A 8 -1.84 6.18 -1.91
C MET A 8 -2.37 6.63 -0.54
N VAL A 9 -2.75 7.90 -0.42
CA VAL A 9 -3.30 8.50 0.82
C VAL A 9 -4.76 8.90 0.62
N LEU A 10 -5.64 8.46 1.51
CA LEU A 10 -7.05 8.88 1.53
C LEU A 10 -7.18 10.35 1.98
N ARG A 11 -7.98 11.14 1.25
CA ARG A 11 -8.31 12.53 1.56
C ARG A 11 -9.79 12.80 1.31
N THR A 12 -10.45 13.44 2.26
CA THR A 12 -11.84 13.90 2.11
C THR A 12 -11.84 15.37 1.68
N VAL A 13 -12.66 15.72 0.69
CA VAL A 13 -12.82 17.09 0.20
C VAL A 13 -14.30 17.38 -0.01
N TYR A 14 -14.79 18.50 0.50
CA TYR A 14 -16.15 18.97 0.22
C TYR A 14 -16.18 19.64 -1.17
N LEU A 15 -17.13 19.22 -2.00
CA LEU A 15 -17.31 19.73 -3.37
C LEU A 15 -18.72 20.30 -3.54
N PRO A 16 -18.93 21.35 -4.36
CA PRO A 16 -20.26 21.77 -4.77
C PRO A 16 -21.03 20.62 -5.41
N LYS A 17 -22.32 20.47 -5.08
CA LYS A 17 -23.19 19.36 -5.55
C LYS A 17 -23.11 19.17 -7.06
N ASP A 18 -23.19 20.26 -7.82
CA ASP A 18 -23.22 20.24 -9.29
C ASP A 18 -21.88 19.80 -9.89
N LEU A 19 -20.78 20.00 -9.17
CA LEU A 19 -19.45 19.56 -9.56
C LEU A 19 -19.25 18.06 -9.30
N ASP A 20 -19.75 17.53 -8.17
CA ASP A 20 -19.80 16.08 -7.97
C ASP A 20 -20.72 15.39 -9.00
N GLN A 21 -21.85 16.02 -9.35
CA GLN A 21 -22.77 15.48 -10.35
C GLN A 21 -22.14 15.47 -11.75
N LYS A 22 -21.35 16.49 -12.12
CA LYS A 22 -20.52 16.49 -13.35
C LYS A 22 -19.45 15.39 -13.31
N LEU A 23 -18.71 15.26 -12.20
CA LEU A 23 -17.73 14.17 -12.02
C LEU A 23 -18.38 12.78 -12.10
N LYS A 24 -19.61 12.62 -11.58
CA LYS A 24 -20.39 11.38 -11.69
C LYS A 24 -20.71 11.05 -13.15
N VAL A 25 -21.17 12.02 -13.95
CA VAL A 25 -21.47 11.82 -15.38
C VAL A 25 -20.22 11.41 -16.16
N VAL A 26 -19.08 12.07 -15.94
CA VAL A 26 -17.81 11.72 -16.60
C VAL A 26 -17.33 10.33 -16.17
N ALA A 27 -17.45 9.97 -14.89
CA ALA A 27 -17.08 8.64 -14.38
C ALA A 27 -17.87 7.51 -15.08
N PHE A 28 -19.19 7.66 -15.21
CA PHE A 28 -20.01 6.68 -15.95
C PHE A 28 -19.70 6.67 -17.45
N GLY A 29 -19.54 7.84 -18.08
CA GLY A 29 -19.24 7.94 -19.52
C GLY A 29 -17.84 7.48 -19.93
N GLN A 30 -16.93 7.23 -18.99
CA GLN A 30 -15.57 6.72 -19.23
C GLN A 30 -15.31 5.34 -18.62
N GLU A 31 -16.30 4.73 -17.95
CA GLU A 31 -16.14 3.48 -17.16
C GLU A 31 -15.01 3.53 -16.10
N ARG A 32 -14.70 4.71 -15.58
CA ARG A 32 -13.60 4.95 -14.62
C ARG A 32 -14.11 5.39 -13.26
N SER A 33 -13.34 5.10 -12.19
CA SER A 33 -13.73 5.58 -10.86
C SER A 33 -13.61 7.10 -10.77
N LYS A 34 -14.47 7.73 -9.95
CA LYS A 34 -14.35 9.16 -9.62
C LYS A 34 -12.94 9.52 -9.14
N ASN A 35 -12.29 8.62 -8.39
CA ASN A 35 -10.96 8.85 -7.84
C ASN A 35 -9.87 8.91 -8.91
N ASP A 36 -10.00 8.18 -10.02
CA ASP A 36 -9.04 8.23 -11.13
C ASP A 36 -9.14 9.54 -11.91
N ILE A 37 -10.36 9.99 -12.18
CA ILE A 37 -10.63 11.29 -12.81
C ILE A 37 -10.15 12.43 -11.91
N ILE A 38 -10.41 12.37 -10.60
CA ILE A 38 -9.92 13.36 -9.63
C ILE A 38 -8.38 13.39 -9.61
N ARG A 39 -7.70 12.23 -9.59
CA ARG A 39 -6.23 12.14 -9.66
C ARG A 39 -5.68 12.77 -10.94
N GLU A 40 -6.28 12.47 -12.09
CA GLU A 40 -5.89 13.00 -13.40
C GLU A 40 -6.08 14.53 -13.49
N LEU A 41 -7.24 15.04 -13.06
CA LEU A 41 -7.52 16.47 -13.03
C LEU A 41 -6.60 17.24 -12.09
N ILE A 42 -6.22 16.66 -10.94
CA ILE A 42 -5.22 17.24 -10.03
C ILE A 42 -3.85 17.30 -10.71
N GLN A 43 -3.39 16.22 -11.36
CA GLN A 43 -2.11 16.21 -12.08
C GLN A 43 -2.09 17.24 -13.22
N ALA A 44 -3.17 17.35 -13.99
CA ALA A 44 -3.32 18.35 -15.04
C ALA A 44 -3.28 19.78 -14.48
N GLY A 45 -4.02 20.05 -13.39
CA GLY A 45 -4.06 21.35 -12.73
C GLY A 45 -2.73 21.78 -12.11
N LEU A 46 -1.94 20.84 -11.59
CA LEU A 46 -0.57 21.13 -11.09
C LEU A 46 0.39 21.45 -12.24
N LYS A 47 0.39 20.65 -13.31
CA LYS A 47 1.19 20.89 -14.52
C LYS A 47 0.87 22.25 -15.16
N ALA A 48 -0.42 22.57 -15.31
CA ALA A 48 -0.89 23.85 -15.87
C ALA A 48 -0.48 25.09 -15.04
N ARG A 49 -0.16 24.91 -13.75
CA ARG A 49 0.36 25.96 -12.86
C ARG A 49 1.89 25.99 -12.76
N GLY A 50 2.60 25.18 -13.54
CA GLY A 50 4.06 25.04 -13.46
C GLY A 50 4.55 24.36 -12.18
N ILE A 51 3.66 23.77 -11.38
CA ILE A 51 4.01 23.11 -10.10
C ILE A 51 4.57 21.73 -10.41
N SER A 52 5.88 21.70 -10.68
CA SER A 52 6.61 20.46 -10.94
C SER A 52 6.76 19.64 -9.65
N LEU A 53 6.15 18.46 -9.63
CA LEU A 53 6.36 17.46 -8.58
C LEU A 53 7.71 16.76 -8.77
N VAL A 54 8.81 17.51 -8.63
CA VAL A 54 10.15 16.93 -8.54
C VAL A 54 10.25 16.24 -7.19
N GLU A 55 10.01 14.93 -7.17
CA GLU A 55 10.34 14.11 -6.01
C GLU A 55 11.85 14.20 -5.78
N LYS A 56 12.24 14.98 -4.78
CA LYS A 56 13.62 15.10 -4.32
C LYS A 56 14.07 13.71 -3.88
N PRO A 57 14.95 13.02 -4.63
CA PRO A 57 15.17 11.59 -4.45
C PRO A 57 15.59 11.33 -3.01
N ALA A 58 14.86 10.43 -2.35
CA ALA A 58 15.14 10.06 -0.97
C ALA A 58 16.60 9.60 -0.89
N ARG A 59 17.42 10.31 -0.10
CA ARG A 59 18.85 10.02 0.04
C ARG A 59 19.00 8.62 0.61
N SER A 60 19.21 7.64 -0.27
CA SER A 60 19.73 6.33 0.09
C SER A 60 21.08 6.57 0.76
N LYS A 61 21.10 6.42 2.08
CA LYS A 61 22.35 6.41 2.84
C LYS A 61 23.19 5.28 2.23
N PRO A 62 24.41 5.53 1.72
CA PRO A 62 25.25 4.45 1.25
C PRO A 62 25.47 3.48 2.40
N ALA A 63 25.12 2.21 2.20
CA ALA A 63 25.33 1.19 3.21
C ALA A 63 26.83 1.08 3.48
N ALA A 64 27.26 1.42 4.70
CA ALA A 64 28.67 1.42 5.05
C ALA A 64 29.23 -0.01 4.95
N VAL A 65 30.13 -0.23 3.99
CA VAL A 65 30.78 -1.53 3.76
C VAL A 65 31.74 -1.79 4.92
N LEU A 66 31.27 -2.51 5.94
CA LEU A 66 32.11 -3.06 7.01
C LEU A 66 32.45 -4.52 6.71
N ALA A 67 33.44 -4.70 5.84
CA ALA A 67 34.04 -6.01 5.60
C ALA A 67 35.06 -6.36 6.70
N SER A 68 34.89 -7.56 7.25
CA SER A 68 35.97 -8.45 7.73
C SER A 68 36.99 -7.92 8.76
N LYS A 69 36.86 -8.38 10.00
CA LYS A 69 37.95 -9.17 10.61
C LYS A 69 37.45 -10.18 11.63
N ALA A 70 38.08 -11.36 11.65
CA ALA A 70 37.74 -12.45 12.56
C ALA A 70 38.84 -12.64 13.62
N VAL A 71 38.43 -13.06 14.82
CA VAL A 71 39.31 -13.65 15.84
C VAL A 71 38.60 -14.87 16.41
N GLN A 72 39.33 -15.97 16.57
CA GLN A 72 38.82 -17.23 17.15
C GLN A 72 38.85 -17.17 18.68
N LEU A 73 37.84 -17.76 19.33
CA LEU A 73 37.99 -18.34 20.66
C LEU A 73 37.29 -19.72 20.69
N LYS A 74 37.84 -20.65 21.47
CA LYS A 74 37.48 -22.08 21.45
C LYS A 74 36.74 -22.51 22.72
N SER A 75 36.12 -23.69 22.64
CA SER A 75 35.70 -24.57 23.74
C SER A 75 34.48 -24.14 24.57
N GLY A 76 33.76 -25.13 25.12
CA GLY A 76 32.55 -24.94 25.92
C GLY A 76 31.46 -25.97 25.59
N SER A 77 31.56 -27.18 26.14
CA SER A 77 30.55 -28.24 25.97
C SER A 77 29.35 -28.01 26.89
N SER A 78 28.12 -28.24 26.41
CA SER A 78 27.09 -29.01 27.13
C SER A 78 25.89 -29.35 26.25
N ILE A 79 25.07 -30.30 26.69
CA ILE A 79 23.99 -30.94 25.94
C ILE A 79 22.64 -30.67 26.62
N GLN A 80 21.62 -30.26 25.86
CA GLN A 80 20.18 -30.61 26.01
C GLN A 80 19.39 -29.96 24.85
N LYS A 81 18.60 -30.63 23.98
CA LYS A 81 17.64 -31.76 24.06
C LYS A 81 16.18 -31.33 24.30
N ALA A 82 15.46 -31.00 23.22
CA ALA A 82 13.99 -31.04 23.14
C ALA A 82 13.54 -31.25 21.66
N LYS A 83 12.31 -31.76 21.46
CA LYS A 83 11.71 -32.06 20.13
C LYS A 83 10.65 -31.01 19.74
N PRO A 84 10.20 -30.93 18.46
CA PRO A 84 9.33 -29.87 17.96
C PRO A 84 7.83 -30.20 18.05
N ALA A 85 7.01 -29.16 17.90
CA ALA A 85 5.60 -29.28 17.52
C ALA A 85 5.19 -28.23 16.47
N ALA A 86 4.53 -28.72 15.42
CA ALA A 86 3.40 -28.17 14.67
C ALA A 86 3.30 -26.64 14.44
N SER A 87 3.23 -26.12 13.20
CA SER A 87 2.26 -26.42 12.12
C SER A 87 0.81 -26.07 12.47
N GLY A 88 0.26 -25.02 11.85
CA GLY A 88 -1.05 -24.45 12.21
C GLY A 88 -1.65 -23.45 11.20
N SER A 89 -1.46 -23.67 9.89
CA SER A 89 -2.03 -22.81 8.85
C SER A 89 -3.45 -23.23 8.43
N LYS A 90 -4.26 -22.27 7.95
CA LYS A 90 -5.47 -22.40 7.09
C LYS A 90 -6.83 -22.72 7.73
N THR A 91 -7.73 -21.73 7.62
CA THR A 91 -9.00 -21.78 6.85
C THR A 91 -10.13 -22.75 7.24
N LYS A 92 -11.27 -22.16 7.69
CA LYS A 92 -12.68 -22.35 7.22
C LYS A 92 -13.55 -21.31 7.97
N ARG A 93 -14.55 -20.60 7.41
CA ARG A 93 -15.53 -20.79 6.32
C ARG A 93 -16.78 -21.59 6.70
N SER A 94 -17.67 -20.98 7.50
CA SER A 94 -19.10 -21.32 7.68
C SER A 94 -19.79 -20.15 8.45
N THR A 95 -21.11 -19.87 8.40
CA THR A 95 -22.25 -20.50 7.71
C THR A 95 -23.28 -19.44 7.27
N LYS A 96 -24.17 -19.79 6.33
CA LYS A 96 -25.33 -18.98 5.85
C LYS A 96 -26.63 -19.37 6.60
N ARG A 97 -27.59 -18.42 6.73
CA ARG A 97 -28.95 -18.45 7.39
C ARG A 97 -29.01 -17.53 8.62
N THR A 98 -30.13 -16.89 8.98
CA THR A 98 -31.45 -16.65 8.32
C THR A 98 -31.47 -15.21 7.75
N ALA A 99 -32.54 -14.41 7.52
CA ALA A 99 -34.02 -14.54 7.44
C ALA A 99 -34.52 -13.59 6.31
N ASN A 100 -35.73 -13.66 5.70
CA ASN A 100 -36.97 -14.41 5.94
C ASN A 100 -38.08 -13.75 6.81
N ALA A 101 -38.38 -12.46 6.58
CA ALA A 101 -39.67 -11.79 6.83
C ALA A 101 -39.99 -10.98 5.56
N ALA A 102 -41.09 -11.27 4.83
CA ALA A 102 -42.50 -11.02 5.14
C ALA A 102 -42.88 -9.59 4.74
#